data_AF-A0A1B9HZR6-F1
#
_entry.id   AF-A0A1B9HZR6-F1
#
_cell.length_a   1.000
_cell.length_b   1.000
_cell.length_c   1.000
_cell.angle_alpha   90.00
_cell.angle_beta   90.00
_cell.angle_gamma   90.00
#
_symmetry.space_group_name_H-M   'P 1'
#
loop_
_entity.id
_entity.type
_entity.pdbx_description
1 polymer ?
#
loop_
_entity_poly.entity_id
_entity_poly.type
_entity_poly.pdbx_seq_one_letter_code
_entity_poly.pdbx_strand_id
1 'polypeptide(L)'
;MSTITRRLFSSSSITRSTAFENTLPLDLSSPVHAKHLPRVLQRRIAKKVFQTEGELQSNINIQNPFLPQRLGRRTDSEITGEPRYHWKKPSISNRRQKQLLQFYPPIDLPISTKSSSSITSQSRPVKWNKELTINWVGQLPQKRLEKQISPENEILPEIKSLYSGRKQMFKGHKNERNREQKLKDRQVRLDGMEKRIREWRQGRNDEKARNRPSLPF
;
A
#
# COMPACT_ATOMS: atom_id res chain seq x y z
N MET A 1 3.78 -43.25 13.32
CA MET A 1 3.06 -41.96 13.24
C MET A 1 3.80 -40.95 14.10
N SER A 2 4.26 -39.84 13.53
CA SER A 2 5.09 -38.83 14.22
C SER A 2 4.25 -37.64 14.69
N THR A 3 4.14 -37.47 16.02
CA THR A 3 3.37 -36.40 16.64
C THR A 3 4.15 -35.08 16.64
N ILE A 4 3.65 -34.10 15.89
CA ILE A 4 4.22 -32.73 15.86
C ILE A 4 3.82 -32.01 17.14
N THR A 5 4.75 -31.89 18.09
CA THR A 5 4.55 -31.11 19.31
C THR A 5 4.52 -29.61 18.99
N ARG A 6 3.31 -29.04 19.00
CA ARG A 6 3.12 -27.59 18.86
C ARG A 6 3.79 -26.89 20.03
N ARG A 7 4.81 -26.06 19.76
CA ARG A 7 5.35 -25.13 20.76
C ARG A 7 4.23 -24.20 21.24
N LEU A 8 3.85 -24.36 22.49
CA LEU A 8 2.91 -23.47 23.16
C LEU A 8 3.47 -22.04 23.12
N PHE A 9 2.61 -21.07 22.85
CA PHE A 9 2.97 -19.66 22.93
C PHE A 9 3.35 -19.34 24.37
N SER A 10 4.59 -18.90 24.59
CA SER A 10 4.99 -18.37 25.89
C SER A 10 4.23 -17.08 26.15
N SER A 11 3.18 -17.19 26.95
CA SER A 11 2.40 -16.08 27.50
C SER A 11 3.16 -15.45 28.66
N SER A 12 4.36 -14.93 28.41
CA SER A 12 5.06 -14.09 29.38
C SER A 12 4.30 -12.76 29.51
N SER A 13 3.38 -12.76 30.48
CA SER A 13 2.87 -11.60 31.21
C SER A 13 3.44 -10.26 30.76
N ILE A 14 2.70 -9.57 29.88
CA ILE A 14 2.94 -8.16 29.59
C ILE A 14 2.50 -7.39 30.83
N THR A 15 3.42 -7.22 31.78
CA THR A 15 3.29 -6.19 32.80
C THR A 15 3.17 -4.86 32.06
N ARG A 16 2.00 -4.21 32.17
CA ARG A 16 1.88 -2.79 31.81
C ARG A 16 2.87 -2.05 32.71
N SER A 17 4.02 -1.69 32.16
CA SER A 17 4.96 -0.82 32.84
C SER A 17 4.32 0.55 33.01
N THR A 18 3.82 0.82 34.21
CA THR A 18 3.28 2.11 34.67
C THR A 18 4.34 3.23 34.74
N ALA A 19 5.56 2.99 34.24
CA ALA A 19 6.65 3.95 34.10
C ALA A 19 6.40 5.06 33.06
N PHE A 20 5.13 5.37 32.77
CA PHE A 20 4.70 6.47 31.89
C PHE A 20 4.48 7.79 32.66
N GLU A 21 4.54 7.81 33.99
CA GLU A 21 4.25 9.02 34.78
C GLU A 21 5.42 10.02 34.88
N ASN A 22 6.63 9.63 34.46
CA ASN A 22 7.79 10.52 34.38
C ASN A 22 8.06 11.00 32.93
N THR A 23 7.02 11.37 32.19
CA THR A 23 7.19 12.03 30.89
C THR A 23 7.75 13.43 31.07
N LEU A 24 9.03 13.58 30.73
CA LEU A 24 9.66 14.84 30.32
C LEU A 24 8.72 15.63 29.38
N PRO A 25 8.80 16.98 29.37
CA PRO A 25 7.83 17.84 28.68
C PRO A 25 7.57 17.38 27.24
N LEU A 26 6.32 17.52 26.79
CA LEU A 26 5.89 17.04 25.48
C LEU A 26 6.41 17.88 24.28
N ASP A 27 7.38 18.75 24.53
CA ASP A 27 7.99 19.65 23.54
C ASP A 27 8.97 18.93 22.59
N LEU A 28 8.89 19.29 21.30
CA LEU A 28 9.76 18.82 20.22
C LEU A 28 11.22 19.26 20.39
N SER A 29 11.46 20.37 21.09
CA SER A 29 12.82 20.91 21.32
C SER A 29 13.64 20.06 22.30
N SER A 30 12.96 19.36 23.22
CA SER A 30 13.62 18.71 24.37
C SER A 30 14.22 17.35 24.00
N PRO A 31 15.52 17.10 24.25
CA PRO A 31 16.17 15.86 23.86
C PRO A 31 15.79 14.68 24.78
N VAL A 32 15.34 13.58 24.18
CA VAL A 32 14.91 12.37 24.90
C VAL A 32 16.13 11.52 25.26
N HIS A 33 16.30 11.16 26.52
CA HIS A 33 17.40 10.28 26.91
C HIS A 33 17.20 8.87 26.34
N ALA A 34 18.23 8.32 25.69
CA ALA A 34 18.21 7.02 25.03
C ALA A 34 17.70 5.85 25.89
N LYS A 35 17.77 5.94 27.22
CA LYS A 35 17.19 4.95 28.16
C LYS A 35 15.68 4.74 27.98
N HIS A 36 14.94 5.77 27.56
CA HIS A 36 13.49 5.69 27.31
C HIS A 36 13.13 5.12 25.94
N LEU A 37 14.10 5.02 25.02
CA LEU A 37 13.86 4.46 23.69
C LEU A 37 13.73 2.93 23.70
N PRO A 38 12.99 2.34 22.74
CA PRO A 38 12.97 0.90 22.52
C PRO A 38 14.39 0.30 22.39
N ARG A 39 14.64 -0.84 23.07
CA ARG A 39 15.94 -1.52 23.10
C ARG A 39 16.60 -1.78 21.74
N VAL A 40 15.82 -1.89 20.66
CA VAL A 40 16.36 -2.07 19.29
C VAL A 40 16.87 -0.76 18.68
N LEU A 41 16.32 0.40 19.06
CA LEU A 41 16.90 1.69 18.72
C LEU A 41 18.17 1.94 19.53
N GLN A 42 18.14 1.69 20.86
CA GLN A 42 19.33 1.75 21.73
C GLN A 42 20.50 0.94 21.17
N ARG A 43 20.28 -0.34 20.81
CA ARG A 43 21.31 -1.21 20.19
C ARG A 43 21.85 -0.67 18.86
N ARG A 44 21.03 0.01 18.07
CA ARG A 44 21.46 0.63 16.80
C ARG A 44 22.28 1.89 17.03
N ILE A 45 21.87 2.72 17.98
CA ILE A 45 22.62 3.89 18.42
C ILE A 45 23.98 3.45 18.94
N ALA A 46 24.03 2.54 19.92
CA ALA A 46 25.28 1.99 20.46
C ALA A 46 26.21 1.50 19.34
N LYS A 47 25.73 0.62 18.44
CA LYS A 47 26.51 0.13 17.31
C LYS A 47 27.01 1.24 16.38
N LYS A 48 26.33 2.39 16.30
CA LYS A 48 26.77 3.53 15.51
C LYS A 48 27.77 4.41 16.24
N VAL A 49 27.55 4.69 17.53
CA VAL A 49 28.50 5.42 18.39
C VAL A 49 29.86 4.69 18.42
N PHE A 50 29.87 3.38 18.70
CA PHE A 50 31.08 2.53 18.63
C PHE A 50 31.76 2.49 17.25
N GLN A 51 31.10 2.91 16.16
CA GLN A 51 31.70 3.03 14.84
C GLN A 51 32.27 4.43 14.54
N THR A 52 31.93 5.42 15.36
CA THR A 52 32.29 6.84 15.17
C THR A 52 33.14 7.38 16.32
N GLU A 53 33.52 6.56 17.31
CA GLU A 53 34.29 6.99 18.50
C GLU A 53 35.69 7.58 18.19
N GLY A 54 36.18 7.49 16.95
CA GLY A 54 37.36 8.24 16.49
C GLY A 54 37.09 9.73 16.13
N GLU A 55 35.84 10.15 15.97
CA GLU A 55 35.45 11.54 15.67
C GLU A 55 34.57 12.09 16.80
N LEU A 56 35.12 12.99 17.61
CA LEU A 56 34.48 13.61 18.78
C LEU A 56 33.43 14.68 18.42
N GLN A 57 32.42 14.30 17.62
CA GLN A 57 31.30 15.18 17.28
C GLN A 57 30.22 15.11 18.38
N SER A 58 29.90 16.26 18.98
CA SER A 58 28.81 16.39 19.97
C SER A 58 27.43 16.05 19.37
N ASN A 59 27.27 16.20 18.05
CA ASN A 59 26.06 15.87 17.31
C ASN A 59 26.30 14.76 16.28
N ILE A 60 25.66 13.61 16.45
CA ILE A 60 25.78 12.48 15.51
C ILE A 60 24.49 12.30 14.70
N ASN A 61 24.63 12.38 13.39
CA ASN A 61 23.55 12.22 12.43
C ASN A 61 23.36 10.73 12.05
N ILE A 62 22.36 10.06 12.64
CA ILE A 62 22.09 8.64 12.39
C ILE A 62 20.94 8.46 11.40
N GLN A 63 21.19 7.68 10.34
CA GLN A 63 20.20 7.32 9.33
C GLN A 63 18.97 6.62 9.93
N ASN A 64 17.78 7.14 9.64
CA ASN A 64 16.51 6.68 10.20
C ASN A 64 16.27 5.18 9.88
N PRO A 65 16.06 4.33 10.90
CA PRO A 65 15.93 2.88 10.72
C PRO A 65 14.57 2.43 10.16
N PHE A 66 13.57 3.32 10.11
CA PHE A 66 12.21 3.04 9.64
C PHE A 66 11.97 3.36 8.16
N LEU A 67 12.82 4.20 7.56
CA LEU A 67 12.69 4.66 6.18
C LEU A 67 13.55 3.82 5.24
N PRO A 68 13.15 3.63 3.96
CA PRO A 68 14.03 3.12 2.93
C PRO A 68 15.13 4.14 2.65
N GLN A 69 16.35 3.67 2.41
CA GLN A 69 17.52 4.53 2.20
C GLN A 69 17.98 4.40 0.74
N ARG A 70 18.21 5.52 0.06
CA ARG A 70 18.88 5.56 -1.25
C ARG A 70 20.37 5.40 -1.02
N LEU A 71 20.94 4.31 -1.54
CA LEU A 71 22.38 4.07 -1.58
C LEU A 71 22.97 4.71 -2.85
N GLY A 72 24.25 4.43 -3.11
CA GLY A 72 24.97 4.92 -4.28
C GLY A 72 24.25 4.68 -5.62
N ARG A 73 24.63 5.50 -6.60
CA ARG A 73 24.21 5.35 -8.00
C ARG A 73 24.59 3.95 -8.48
N ARG A 74 23.76 3.35 -9.33
CA ARG A 74 24.10 2.07 -9.95
C ARG A 74 25.09 2.31 -11.10
N THR A 75 25.91 1.32 -11.42
CA THR A 75 26.80 1.38 -12.60
C THR A 75 26.02 1.40 -13.92
N ASP A 76 24.89 0.69 -14.01
CA ASP A 76 23.97 0.70 -15.17
C ASP A 76 23.41 2.11 -15.54
N SER A 77 23.52 3.06 -14.62
CA SER A 77 23.05 4.44 -14.77
C SER A 77 23.92 5.26 -15.71
N GLU A 78 25.20 4.91 -15.83
CA GLU A 78 26.15 5.61 -16.72
C GLU A 78 25.88 5.25 -18.18
N ILE A 79 25.60 3.97 -18.45
CA ILE A 79 25.24 3.46 -19.77
C ILE A 79 23.90 4.02 -20.26
N THR A 80 22.93 4.21 -19.37
CA THR A 80 21.57 4.65 -19.74
C THR A 80 21.35 6.17 -19.61
N GLY A 81 22.32 6.92 -19.09
CA GLY A 81 22.15 8.34 -18.70
C GLY A 81 21.25 8.57 -17.47
N GLU A 82 20.13 7.85 -17.37
CA GLU A 82 19.20 7.91 -16.24
C GLU A 82 19.81 7.46 -14.90
N PRO A 83 19.61 8.19 -13.78
CA PRO A 83 19.93 7.75 -12.42
C PRO A 83 18.64 7.47 -11.60
N ARG A 84 18.16 6.25 -11.33
CA ARG A 84 18.77 4.91 -11.16
C ARG A 84 19.77 4.83 -9.98
N TYR A 85 19.36 4.10 -8.94
CA TYR A 85 20.03 3.97 -7.62
C TYR A 85 19.70 2.62 -6.96
N HIS A 86 20.53 2.16 -6.01
CA HIS A 86 20.17 1.05 -5.14
C HIS A 86 19.29 1.53 -3.96
N TRP A 87 18.17 0.86 -3.71
CA TRP A 87 17.30 1.14 -2.57
C TRP A 87 17.48 0.10 -1.47
N LYS A 88 17.94 0.53 -0.30
CA LYS A 88 18.04 -0.29 0.90
C LYS A 88 16.71 -0.30 1.63
N LYS A 89 16.21 -1.51 1.91
CA LYS A 89 14.97 -1.72 2.68
C LYS A 89 15.09 -1.11 4.09
N PRO A 90 13.99 -0.62 4.68
CA PRO A 90 14.00 -0.13 6.06
C PRO A 90 14.47 -1.25 7.00
N SER A 91 15.25 -0.83 8.00
CA SER A 91 16.06 -1.74 8.81
C SER A 91 15.29 -2.38 9.98
N ILE A 92 14.10 -1.84 10.27
CA ILE A 92 13.09 -2.39 11.18
C ILE A 92 11.82 -2.61 10.34
N SER A 93 11.29 -3.84 10.38
CA SER A 93 10.16 -4.25 9.54
C SER A 93 8.86 -3.49 9.85
N ASN A 94 8.00 -3.30 8.84
CA ASN A 94 6.74 -2.55 8.97
C ASN A 94 5.85 -3.03 10.13
N ARG A 95 5.75 -4.35 10.35
CA ARG A 95 5.02 -4.94 11.49
C ARG A 95 5.59 -4.45 12.82
N ARG A 96 6.92 -4.44 12.93
CA ARG A 96 7.61 -4.02 14.16
C ARG A 96 7.60 -2.50 14.34
N GLN A 97 7.59 -1.70 13.28
CA GLN A 97 7.34 -0.25 13.36
C GLN A 97 5.94 0.04 13.95
N LYS A 98 4.89 -0.61 13.42
CA LYS A 98 3.53 -0.51 13.98
C LYS A 98 3.48 -0.92 15.45
N GLN A 99 4.15 -2.02 15.82
CA GLN A 99 4.22 -2.45 17.22
C GLN A 99 4.90 -1.41 18.12
N LEU A 100 5.99 -0.78 17.67
CA LEU A 100 6.63 0.29 18.46
C LEU A 100 5.71 1.51 18.64
N LEU A 101 4.99 1.92 17.58
CA LEU A 101 4.01 3.02 17.63
C LEU A 101 2.79 2.73 18.54
N GLN A 102 2.57 1.48 18.98
CA GLN A 102 1.54 1.12 19.96
C GLN A 102 2.01 1.25 21.41
N PHE A 103 3.32 1.16 21.66
CA PHE A 103 3.89 1.10 23.01
C PHE A 103 4.75 2.31 23.38
N TYR A 104 5.07 3.19 22.43
CA TYR A 104 5.92 4.35 22.62
C TYR A 104 5.30 5.56 21.91
N PRO A 105 5.43 6.78 22.48
CA PRO A 105 4.89 7.97 21.84
C PRO A 105 5.63 8.22 20.51
N PRO A 106 4.92 8.64 19.45
CA PRO A 106 5.49 8.68 18.11
C PRO A 106 6.50 9.83 17.90
N ILE A 107 6.61 10.73 18.88
CA ILE A 107 7.52 11.89 18.92
C ILE A 107 8.95 11.52 19.36
N ASP A 108 9.09 10.48 20.19
CA ASP A 108 10.37 9.93 20.66
C ASP A 108 10.95 8.91 19.65
N LEU A 109 10.08 8.36 18.80
CA LEU A 109 10.45 7.41 17.77
C LEU A 109 10.97 8.14 16.51
N PRO A 110 11.85 7.48 15.72
CA PRO A 110 12.21 7.96 14.39
C PRO A 110 10.95 8.16 13.52
N ILE A 111 11.01 9.13 12.62
CA ILE A 111 9.91 9.44 11.70
C ILE A 111 9.47 8.17 10.92
N SER A 112 8.18 7.85 10.90
CA SER A 112 7.64 6.63 10.28
C SER A 112 6.50 6.91 9.28
N THR A 113 6.52 6.20 8.14
CA THR A 113 5.40 6.15 7.17
C THR A 113 4.14 5.43 7.71
N LYS A 114 4.16 4.97 8.96
CA LYS A 114 3.06 4.26 9.63
C LYS A 114 2.50 5.02 10.84
N SER A 115 3.06 6.19 11.16
CA SER A 115 2.44 7.14 12.08
C SER A 115 1.14 7.66 11.47
N SER A 116 0.07 7.74 12.27
CA SER A 116 -1.22 8.28 11.83
C SER A 116 -1.35 9.79 12.10
N SER A 117 -0.47 10.36 12.92
CA SER A 117 -0.50 11.77 13.30
C SER A 117 0.28 12.62 12.30
N SER A 118 -0.40 13.57 11.65
CA SER A 118 0.21 14.57 10.74
C SER A 118 1.35 15.38 11.38
N ILE A 119 1.38 15.43 12.72
CA ILE A 119 2.34 16.16 13.55
C ILE A 119 3.77 15.58 13.46
N THR A 120 3.95 14.30 13.13
CA THR A 120 5.27 13.62 13.18
C THR A 120 6.11 13.84 11.92
N SER A 121 6.25 15.09 11.50
CA SER A 121 7.22 15.51 10.48
C SER A 121 8.65 15.56 11.02
N GLN A 122 8.80 15.62 12.35
CA GLN A 122 10.07 15.66 13.07
C GLN A 122 10.02 14.69 14.25
N SER A 123 11.15 14.09 14.58
CA SER A 123 11.37 13.25 15.77
C SER A 123 12.35 13.95 16.69
N ARG A 124 12.18 13.85 18.00
CA ARG A 124 13.07 14.52 18.96
C ARG A 124 14.53 14.08 18.83
N PRO A 125 15.49 14.98 19.11
CA PRO A 125 16.89 14.59 19.27
C PRO A 125 17.03 13.62 20.45
N VAL A 126 17.96 12.67 20.34
CA VAL A 126 18.18 11.62 21.34
C VAL A 126 19.47 11.88 22.09
N LYS A 127 19.40 12.02 23.41
CA LYS A 127 20.58 12.19 24.28
C LYS A 127 21.15 10.83 24.69
N TRP A 128 22.37 10.52 24.25
CA TRP A 128 23.07 9.29 24.62
C TRP A 128 23.81 9.47 25.95
N ASN A 129 24.75 10.42 25.98
CA ASN A 129 25.56 10.81 27.13
C ASN A 129 25.34 12.31 27.45
N LYS A 130 26.08 12.89 28.41
CA LYS A 130 25.95 14.32 28.77
C LYS A 130 26.19 15.26 27.58
N GLU A 131 27.16 14.92 26.73
CA GLU A 131 27.67 15.74 25.61
C GLU A 131 27.21 15.29 24.22
N LEU A 132 26.63 14.09 24.09
CA LEU A 132 26.36 13.45 22.79
C LEU A 132 24.85 13.39 22.48
N THR A 133 24.45 14.16 21.48
CA THR A 133 23.09 14.23 20.92
C THR A 133 23.01 13.60 19.54
N ILE A 134 21.91 12.91 19.27
CA ILE A 134 21.70 12.12 18.04
C ILE A 134 20.46 12.60 17.31
N ASN A 135 20.63 12.88 16.03
CA ASN A 135 19.54 13.30 15.15
C ASN A 135 19.21 12.20 14.14
N TRP A 136 17.93 11.91 13.95
CA TRP A 136 17.48 10.94 12.95
C TRP A 136 17.41 11.58 11.55
N VAL A 137 18.33 11.19 10.67
CA VAL A 137 18.36 11.68 9.28
C VAL A 137 17.43 10.85 8.40
N GLY A 138 16.57 11.52 7.65
CA GLY A 138 15.76 10.92 6.58
C GLY A 138 14.41 11.59 6.44
N GLN A 139 14.07 12.00 5.22
CA GLN A 139 12.79 12.63 4.92
C GLN A 139 11.75 11.56 4.58
N LEU A 140 10.50 11.76 5.01
CA LEU A 140 9.39 10.98 4.47
C LEU A 140 9.23 11.28 2.97
N PRO A 141 8.89 10.29 2.14
CA PRO A 141 8.44 10.59 0.80
C PRO A 141 7.17 11.43 0.92
N GLN A 142 7.28 12.72 0.57
CA GLN A 142 6.10 13.57 0.42
C GLN A 142 5.19 12.88 -0.59
N LYS A 143 4.02 12.42 -0.12
CA LYS A 143 2.95 12.03 -1.05
C LYS A 143 2.65 13.29 -1.85
N ARG A 144 2.98 13.27 -3.14
CA ARG A 144 2.65 14.36 -4.05
C ARG A 144 1.12 14.48 -4.16
N LEU A 145 0.57 15.26 -3.25
CA LEU A 145 -0.59 16.10 -3.51
C LEU A 145 -0.15 17.13 -4.55
N GLU A 146 0.05 16.66 -5.79
CA GLU A 146 0.02 17.52 -6.98
C GLU A 146 -1.40 18.07 -7.05
N LYS A 147 -1.63 19.16 -6.31
CA LYS A 147 -2.72 20.07 -6.59
C LYS A 147 -2.41 20.65 -7.96
N GLN A 148 -3.09 20.18 -9.00
CA GLN A 148 -3.23 21.01 -10.18
C GLN A 148 -4.12 22.17 -9.75
N ILE A 149 -3.53 23.36 -9.64
CA ILE A 149 -4.28 24.59 -9.39
C ILE A 149 -4.91 24.98 -10.72
N SER A 150 -6.07 24.41 -11.01
CA SER A 150 -7.00 24.98 -11.98
C SER A 150 -7.47 26.33 -11.42
N PRO A 151 -7.42 27.43 -12.19
CA PRO A 151 -7.68 28.77 -11.65
C PRO A 151 -9.15 29.06 -11.31
N GLU A 152 -10.08 28.14 -11.59
CA GLU A 152 -11.53 28.37 -11.50
C GLU A 152 -12.23 27.30 -10.64
N ASN A 153 -12.60 27.72 -9.42
CA ASN A 153 -13.75 27.29 -8.62
C ASN A 153 -14.17 25.80 -8.64
N GLU A 154 -13.54 24.97 -7.78
CA GLU A 154 -14.22 24.21 -6.71
C GLU A 154 -13.20 23.33 -5.96
N ILE A 155 -13.07 23.50 -4.63
CA ILE A 155 -12.09 22.75 -3.83
C ILE A 155 -12.68 21.40 -3.39
N LEU A 156 -12.81 20.47 -4.34
CA LEU A 156 -12.91 19.05 -4.02
C LEU A 156 -11.50 18.48 -3.83
N PRO A 157 -11.21 17.77 -2.73
CA PRO A 157 -9.91 17.12 -2.57
C PRO A 157 -9.82 15.99 -3.60
N GLU A 158 -8.98 16.17 -4.63
CA GLU A 158 -8.73 15.16 -5.66
C GLU A 158 -8.17 13.87 -5.02
N ILE A 159 -9.07 12.96 -4.67
CA ILE A 159 -8.75 11.57 -4.42
C ILE A 159 -8.33 11.01 -5.78
N LYS A 160 -7.03 11.12 -6.10
CA LYS A 160 -6.40 10.44 -7.24
C LYS A 160 -6.83 8.98 -7.20
N SER A 161 -7.79 8.64 -8.07
CA SER A 161 -8.43 7.33 -8.03
C SER A 161 -7.41 6.25 -8.35
N LEU A 162 -7.68 5.00 -7.98
CA LEU A 162 -6.80 3.85 -8.28
C LEU A 162 -6.46 3.66 -9.77
N TYR A 163 -7.14 4.40 -10.64
CA TYR A 163 -7.03 4.37 -12.10
C TYR A 163 -6.51 5.70 -12.71
N SER A 164 -6.23 6.74 -11.92
CA SER A 164 -5.66 7.99 -12.45
C SER A 164 -4.30 7.74 -13.13
N GLY A 165 -4.16 8.13 -14.39
CA GLY A 165 -2.94 7.89 -15.18
C GLY A 165 -2.77 6.46 -15.71
N ARG A 166 -3.79 5.58 -15.59
CA ARG A 166 -3.82 4.27 -16.26
C ARG A 166 -4.87 4.28 -17.36
N LYS A 167 -4.61 3.62 -18.49
CA LYS A 167 -5.62 3.41 -19.53
C LYS A 167 -6.80 2.65 -18.91
N GLN A 168 -7.96 3.31 -18.78
CA GLN A 168 -9.18 2.71 -18.24
C GLN A 168 -9.73 1.67 -19.23
N MET A 169 -9.11 0.49 -19.27
CA MET A 169 -9.62 -0.66 -20.01
C MET A 169 -10.70 -1.35 -19.20
N PHE A 170 -11.81 -0.65 -18.95
CA PHE A 170 -13.01 -1.27 -18.40
C PHE A 170 -13.61 -2.18 -19.47
N LYS A 171 -13.17 -3.44 -19.47
CA LYS A 171 -13.50 -4.45 -20.50
C LYS A 171 -15.00 -4.74 -20.60
N GLY A 172 -15.79 -4.30 -19.62
CA GLY A 172 -17.20 -4.64 -19.47
C GLY A 172 -17.43 -6.13 -19.18
N HIS A 173 -18.58 -6.45 -18.65
CA HIS A 173 -19.01 -7.84 -18.54
C HIS A 173 -19.20 -8.45 -19.93
N LYS A 174 -19.02 -9.77 -20.05
CA LYS A 174 -19.24 -10.49 -21.33
C LYS A 174 -20.66 -10.25 -21.89
N ASN A 175 -21.64 -10.02 -21.02
CA ASN A 175 -23.02 -9.70 -21.41
C ASN A 175 -23.20 -8.29 -22.00
N GLU A 176 -22.44 -7.30 -21.53
CA GLU A 176 -22.47 -5.93 -22.06
C GLU A 176 -21.85 -5.89 -23.46
N ARG A 177 -20.63 -6.45 -23.61
CA ARG A 177 -19.94 -6.51 -24.91
C ARG A 177 -20.72 -7.26 -25.99
N ASN A 178 -21.44 -8.32 -25.62
CA ASN A 178 -22.23 -9.11 -26.57
C ASN A 178 -23.69 -8.61 -26.69
N ARG A 179 -24.07 -7.47 -26.07
CA ARG A 179 -25.45 -6.97 -26.06
C ARG A 179 -25.97 -6.67 -27.46
N GLU A 180 -25.19 -5.94 -28.25
CA GLU A 180 -25.56 -5.57 -29.62
C GLU A 180 -25.72 -6.79 -30.53
N GLN A 181 -24.80 -7.75 -30.44
CA GLN A 181 -24.90 -9.00 -31.20
C GLN A 181 -26.17 -9.77 -30.82
N LYS A 182 -26.47 -9.92 -29.51
CA LYS A 182 -27.71 -10.57 -29.04
C LYS A 182 -28.98 -9.85 -29.52
N LEU A 183 -28.94 -8.53 -29.70
CA LEU A 183 -30.05 -7.75 -30.25
C LEU A 183 -30.21 -7.99 -31.76
N LYS A 184 -29.10 -7.97 -32.53
CA LYS A 184 -29.10 -8.31 -33.96
C LYS A 184 -29.59 -9.74 -34.21
N ASP A 185 -29.08 -10.72 -33.46
CA ASP A 185 -29.53 -12.12 -33.52
C ASP A 185 -31.03 -12.27 -33.19
N ARG A 186 -31.56 -11.44 -32.30
CA ARG A 186 -33.00 -11.41 -31.99
C ARG A 186 -33.80 -10.83 -33.14
N GLN A 187 -33.34 -9.72 -33.74
CA GLN A 187 -34.01 -9.07 -34.87
C GLN A 187 -34.10 -10.02 -36.06
N VAL A 188 -32.97 -10.60 -36.49
CA VAL A 188 -32.91 -11.57 -37.62
C VAL A 188 -33.87 -12.76 -37.41
N ARG A 189 -34.05 -13.22 -36.16
CA ARG A 189 -35.04 -14.27 -35.85
C ARG A 189 -36.48 -13.79 -35.99
N LEU A 190 -36.79 -12.55 -35.58
CA LEU A 190 -38.12 -11.97 -35.73
C LEU A 190 -38.44 -11.73 -37.21
N ASP A 191 -37.51 -11.15 -37.97
CA ASP A 191 -37.66 -10.90 -39.41
C ASP A 191 -37.90 -12.22 -40.17
N GLY A 192 -37.12 -13.27 -39.83
CA GLY A 192 -37.29 -14.61 -40.38
C GLY A 192 -38.42 -15.44 -39.76
N MET A 193 -39.29 -14.87 -38.92
CA MET A 193 -40.33 -15.63 -38.23
C MET A 193 -41.55 -15.92 -39.12
N GLU A 194 -42.01 -14.95 -39.90
CA GLU A 194 -43.14 -15.14 -40.83
C GLU A 194 -42.85 -16.22 -41.87
N LYS A 195 -41.63 -16.22 -42.43
CA LYS A 195 -41.20 -17.23 -43.40
C LYS A 195 -41.27 -18.64 -42.80
N ARG A 196 -40.71 -18.82 -41.59
CA ARG A 196 -40.75 -20.11 -40.88
C ARG A 196 -42.18 -20.55 -40.52
N ILE A 197 -43.06 -19.61 -40.17
CA ILE A 197 -44.49 -19.90 -39.95
C ILE A 197 -45.16 -20.34 -41.25
N ARG A 198 -44.86 -19.70 -42.39
CA ARG A 198 -45.38 -20.09 -43.71
C ARG A 198 -44.90 -21.47 -44.13
N GLU A 199 -43.59 -21.71 -44.06
CA GLU A 199 -42.96 -23.02 -44.34
C GLU A 199 -43.56 -24.13 -43.47
N TRP A 200 -43.74 -23.89 -42.16
CA TRP A 200 -44.35 -24.86 -41.24
C TRP A 200 -45.83 -25.12 -41.55
N ARG A 201 -46.62 -24.07 -41.85
CA ARG A 201 -48.03 -24.21 -42.26
C ARG A 201 -48.16 -24.97 -43.58
N GLN A 202 -47.28 -24.69 -44.54
CA GLN A 202 -47.25 -25.37 -45.83
C GLN A 202 -46.91 -26.86 -45.63
N GLY A 203 -45.82 -27.19 -44.93
CA GLY A 203 -45.47 -28.58 -44.65
C GLY A 203 -46.58 -29.37 -43.94
N ARG A 204 -47.31 -28.72 -43.01
CA ARG A 204 -48.51 -29.31 -42.38
C ARG A 204 -49.69 -29.51 -43.33
N ASN A 205 -49.86 -28.65 -44.32
CA ASN A 205 -50.90 -28.79 -45.34
C ASN A 205 -50.53 -29.88 -46.36
N ASP A 206 -49.27 -29.96 -46.77
CA ASP A 206 -48.75 -30.97 -47.68
C ASP A 206 -48.80 -32.37 -47.03
N GLU A 207 -48.44 -32.47 -45.75
CA GLU A 207 -48.61 -33.67 -44.92
C GLU A 207 -50.09 -34.11 -44.86
N LYS A 208 -51.02 -33.17 -44.61
CA LYS A 208 -52.46 -33.46 -44.65
C LYS A 208 -52.96 -33.87 -46.03
N ALA A 209 -52.46 -33.26 -47.10
CA ALA A 209 -52.85 -33.58 -48.47
C ALA A 209 -52.36 -34.98 -48.87
N ARG A 210 -51.12 -35.35 -48.51
CA ARG A 210 -50.56 -36.68 -48.71
C ARG A 210 -51.29 -37.76 -47.91
N ASN A 211 -51.77 -37.42 -46.72
CA ASN A 211 -52.49 -38.34 -45.83
C ASN A 211 -54.01 -38.37 -46.05
N ARG A 212 -54.55 -37.66 -47.07
CA ARG A 212 -55.95 -37.80 -47.46
C ARG A 212 -56.13 -39.15 -48.20
N PRO A 213 -57.06 -40.02 -47.75
CA PRO A 213 -57.36 -41.24 -48.49
C PRO A 213 -57.90 -40.88 -49.89
N SER A 214 -57.36 -41.51 -50.93
CA SER A 214 -57.70 -41.22 -52.33
C SER A 214 -58.92 -41.94 -52.86
N LEU A 215 -59.62 -42.73 -52.02
CA LEU A 215 -60.92 -43.30 -52.38
C LEU A 215 -62.01 -42.24 -52.15
N PRO A 216 -62.83 -41.92 -53.18
CA PRO A 216 -64.15 -41.37 -52.92
C PRO A 216 -65.00 -42.43 -52.21
N PHE A 217 -65.84 -41.99 -51.27
CA PHE A 217 -66.96 -42.77 -50.76
C PHE A 217 -68.12 -42.71 -51.76
#